data_AF-A0A931X5K9-F1
#
_entry.id   AF-A0A931X5K9-F1
#
_cell.length_a   1.000
_cell.length_b   1.000
_cell.length_c   1.000
_cell.angle_alpha   90.00
_cell.angle_beta   90.00
_cell.angle_gamma   90.00
#
_symmetry.space_group_name_H-M   'P 1'
#
loop_
_entity.id
_entity.type
_entity.pdbx_description
1 polymer ?
#
loop_
_entity_poly.entity_id
_entity_poly.type
_entity_poly.pdbx_seq_one_letter_code
_entity_poly.pdbx_strand_id
1 'polypeptide(L)' 'QYLYEKGGVEVAEMLRVFNMGLGMVLIVSPDAVDAVTKRFKSYGQKYYFIGNVVAGSGTVVYDHPPAGFASWIL' A
#
# COMPACT_ATOMS: atom_id res chain seq x y z
N GLN A 1 6.18 11.20 -9.03
CA GLN A 1 5.98 12.64 -8.78
C GLN A 1 5.63 13.44 -10.03
N TYR A 2 6.29 13.23 -11.18
CA TYR A 2 6.04 14.02 -12.40
C TYR A 2 4.56 14.16 -12.82
N LEU A 3 3.79 13.06 -12.87
CA LEU A 3 2.38 13.09 -13.27
C LEU A 3 1.49 13.84 -12.28
N TYR A 4 1.78 13.76 -10.98
CA TYR A 4 1.06 14.51 -9.95
C TYR A 4 1.34 16.01 -10.08
N GLU A 5 2.62 16.39 -10.16
CA GLU A 5 3.06 17.78 -10.17
C GLU A 5 2.70 18.52 -11.47
N LYS A 6 2.59 17.82 -12.59
CA LYS A 6 2.31 18.41 -13.90
C LYS A 6 0.90 18.13 -14.43
N GLY A 7 0.21 17.13 -13.89
CA GLY A 7 -1.09 16.69 -14.39
C GLY A 7 -2.29 17.47 -13.86
N GLY A 8 -2.14 18.22 -12.75
CA GLY A 8 -3.26 18.93 -12.12
C GLY A 8 -4.38 18.01 -11.63
N VAL A 9 -4.07 16.71 -11.42
CA VAL A 9 -5.02 15.69 -10.99
C VAL A 9 -5.07 15.66 -9.47
N GLU A 10 -6.26 15.70 -8.91
CA GLU A 10 -6.53 15.55 -7.48
C GLU A 10 -5.89 14.25 -6.93
N VAL A 11 -5.32 14.30 -5.73
CA VAL A 11 -4.67 13.12 -5.08
C VAL A 11 -5.62 11.92 -5.03
N ALA A 12 -6.91 12.17 -4.73
CA ALA A 12 -7.92 11.13 -4.67
C ALA A 12 -8.14 10.42 -6.02
N GLU A 13 -7.98 11.14 -7.14
CA GLU A 13 -8.11 10.58 -8.47
C GLU A 13 -6.82 9.85 -8.89
N MET A 14 -5.65 10.35 -8.49
CA MET A 14 -4.38 9.63 -8.65
C MET A 14 -4.39 8.26 -7.97
N LEU A 15 -4.92 8.18 -6.74
CA LEU A 15 -5.06 6.92 -5.98
C LEU A 15 -6.02 5.91 -6.62
N ARG A 16 -6.99 6.39 -7.40
CA ARG A 16 -7.95 5.52 -8.12
C ARG A 16 -7.42 5.03 -9.46
N VAL A 17 -6.65 5.86 -10.16
CA VAL A 17 -6.24 5.59 -11.54
C VAL A 17 -4.86 4.94 -11.61
N PHE A 18 -3.94 5.31 -10.72
CA PHE A 18 -2.58 4.82 -10.72
C PHE A 18 -2.33 3.90 -9.53
N ASN A 19 -1.46 2.92 -9.73
CA ASN A 19 -1.05 1.98 -8.69
C ASN A 19 -0.12 2.60 -7.63
N MET A 20 0.30 3.86 -7.80
CA MET A 20 1.20 4.59 -6.89
C MET A 20 2.51 3.84 -6.55
N GLY A 21 2.98 2.99 -7.47
CA GLY A 21 4.18 2.18 -7.29
C GLY A 21 3.97 0.82 -6.61
N LEU A 22 2.72 0.43 -6.30
CA LEU A 22 2.37 -0.88 -5.77
C LEU A 22 1.73 -1.76 -6.86
N GLY A 23 2.52 -2.65 -7.47
CA GLY A 23 2.01 -3.54 -8.51
C GLY A 23 1.18 -4.73 -8.00
N MET A 24 1.23 -5.03 -6.70
CA MET A 24 0.55 -6.17 -6.09
C MET A 24 0.26 -5.90 -4.62
N VAL A 25 -0.92 -6.32 -4.16
CA VAL A 25 -1.33 -6.27 -2.74
C VAL A 25 -1.66 -7.69 -2.30
N LEU A 26 -1.19 -8.06 -1.10
CA LEU A 26 -1.55 -9.33 -0.45
C LEU A 26 -2.29 -9.03 0.85
N ILE A 27 -3.38 -9.76 1.08
CA ILE A 27 -4.05 -9.83 2.38
C ILE A 27 -3.53 -11.09 3.05
N VAL A 28 -2.91 -10.92 4.21
CA VAL A 28 -2.23 -12.00 4.95
C VAL A 28 -2.78 -12.03 6.36
N SER A 29 -3.08 -13.22 6.87
CA SER A 29 -3.46 -13.39 8.26
C SER A 29 -2.27 -13.07 9.19
N PRO A 30 -2.49 -12.51 10.39
CA PRO A 30 -1.40 -12.06 11.26
C PRO A 30 -0.36 -13.14 11.58
N ASP A 31 -0.78 -14.40 11.71
CA ASP A 31 0.05 -15.58 11.97
C ASP A 31 0.95 -15.98 10.79
N ALA A 32 0.60 -15.59 9.56
CA ALA A 32 1.36 -15.91 8.35
C ALA A 32 2.33 -14.80 7.92
N VAL A 33 2.27 -13.61 8.54
CA VAL A 33 3.08 -12.43 8.16
C VAL A 33 4.58 -12.75 8.13
N ASP A 34 5.09 -13.41 9.17
CA ASP A 34 6.51 -13.74 9.27
C ASP A 34 6.98 -14.70 8.18
N ALA A 35 6.16 -15.68 7.83
CA ALA A 35 6.48 -16.64 6.78
C ALA A 35 6.52 -15.95 5.40
N VAL A 36 5.52 -15.11 5.12
CA VAL A 36 5.43 -14.35 3.86
C VAL A 36 6.60 -13.40 3.72
N THR A 37 6.87 -12.58 4.74
CA THR A 37 7.96 -11.58 4.70
C THR A 37 9.34 -12.22 4.54
N LYS A 38 9.61 -13.37 5.18
CA LYS A 38 10.84 -14.15 4.97
C LYS A 38 10.97 -14.60 3.52
N ARG A 39 9.87 -15.03 2.90
CA ARG A 39 9.88 -15.47 1.50
C ARG A 39 10.16 -14.31 0.55
N PHE A 40 9.53 -13.16 0.71
CA PHE A 40 9.86 -11.97 -0.08
C PHE A 40 11.32 -11.54 0.08
N LYS A 41 11.86 -11.56 1.31
CA LYS A 41 13.28 -11.30 1.58
C LYS A 41 14.19 -12.28 0.83
N SER A 42 13.87 -13.58 0.82
CA SER A 42 14.66 -14.60 0.13
C SER A 42 14.73 -14.41 -1.39
N TYR A 43 13.70 -13.79 -1.98
CA TYR A 43 13.68 -13.44 -3.41
C TYR A 43 14.24 -12.05 -3.72
N GLY A 44 14.76 -11.32 -2.72
CA GLY A 44 15.24 -9.95 -2.89
C GLY A 44 14.15 -8.95 -3.27
N GLN A 45 12.88 -9.29 -3.05
CA GLN A 45 11.75 -8.46 -3.42
C GLN A 45 11.44 -7.44 -2.31
N LYS A 46 11.31 -6.17 -2.70
CA LYS A 46 10.86 -5.12 -1.77
C LYS A 46 9.37 -5.30 -1.48
N TYR A 47 8.99 -5.11 -0.23
CA TYR A 47 7.60 -5.10 0.21
C TYR A 47 7.44 -4.07 1.31
N TYR A 48 6.19 -3.66 1.55
CA TYR A 48 5.85 -2.69 2.57
C TYR A 48 4.52 -3.08 3.20
N PHE A 49 4.36 -2.77 4.48
CA PHE A 49 3.05 -2.77 5.11
C PHE A 49 2.33 -1.48 4.72
N ILE A 50 1.10 -1.62 4.21
CA ILE A 50 0.34 -0.52 3.60
C ILE A 50 -1.03 -0.28 4.26
N GLY A 51 -1.43 -1.13 5.20
CA GLY A 51 -2.68 -0.98 5.96
C GLY A 51 -3.13 -2.28 6.62
N ASN A 52 -4.38 -2.29 7.08
CA ASN A 52 -5.03 -3.43 7.72
C ASN A 52 -6.48 -3.57 7.23
N VAL A 53 -6.98 -4.81 7.20
CA VAL A 53 -8.40 -5.09 6.92
C VAL A 53 -9.17 -5.05 8.23
N VAL A 54 -10.27 -4.30 8.26
CA VAL A 54 -11.18 -4.21 9.40
C VAL A 54 -12.59 -4.62 8.99
N ALA A 55 -13.44 -4.96 9.97
CA ALA A 55 -14.86 -5.13 9.72
C ALA A 55 -15.45 -3.80 9.18
N GLY A 56 -16.25 -3.88 8.11
CA GLY A 56 -16.79 -2.70 7.45
C GLY A 56 -17.64 -3.02 6.23
N SER A 57 -17.94 -1.99 5.44
CA SER A 57 -18.87 -2.05 4.29
C SER A 57 -18.19 -2.17 2.92
N GLY A 58 -16.94 -2.67 2.87
CA GLY A 58 -16.20 -2.85 1.62
C GLY A 58 -15.63 -1.56 1.01
N THR A 59 -15.42 -0.52 1.83
CA THR A 59 -14.82 0.75 1.42
C THR A 59 -13.36 0.84 1.86
N VAL A 60 -12.55 1.58 1.10
CA VAL A 60 -11.17 1.92 1.46
C VAL A 60 -11.15 3.29 2.12
N VAL A 61 -10.48 3.38 3.27
CA VAL A 61 -10.17 4.66 3.93
C VAL A 61 -8.66 4.86 3.84
N TYR A 62 -8.26 6.03 3.33
CA TYR A 62 -6.86 6.43 3.29
C TYR A 62 -6.58 7.28 4.53
N ASP A 63 -5.72 6.80 5.43
CA ASP A 63 -5.29 7.51 6.64
C ASP A 63 -3.77 7.77 6.62
N HIS A 64 -3.29 8.60 7.54
CA HIS A 64 -1.84 8.76 7.70
C HIS A 64 -1.29 7.52 8.40
N PRO A 65 -0.43 6.73 7.74
CA PRO A 65 -0.13 5.40 8.26
C PRO A 65 0.81 5.46 9.47
N PRO A 66 0.73 4.50 10.39
CA PRO A 66 1.58 4.46 11.58
C PRO A 66 3.06 4.25 11.21
N ALA A 67 3.96 4.55 12.16
CA ALA A 67 5.40 4.38 11.97
C ALA A 67 5.74 2.94 11.52
N GLY A 68 6.51 2.81 10.44
CA GLY A 68 6.90 1.52 9.85
C GLY A 68 6.06 1.09 8.63
N PHE A 69 5.05 1.87 8.25
CA PHE A 69 4.25 1.68 7.03
C PHE A 69 4.68 2.65 5.93
N ALA A 70 4.24 2.38 4.69
CA ALA A 70 4.61 3.15 3.50
C ALA A 70 3.97 4.55 3.45
N SER A 71 4.48 5.48 4.24
CA SER A 71 3.92 6.84 4.38
C SER A 71 4.08 7.75 3.18
N TRP A 72 4.83 7.37 2.14
CA TRP A 72 5.03 8.18 0.93
C TRP A 72 3.90 8.03 -0.11
N ILE A 73 2.94 7.14 0.15
CA ILE A 73 1.81 6.89 -0.76
C ILE A 73 0.76 8.01 -0.66
N LEU A 74 0.70 8.68 0.48
CA LEU A 74 -0.24 9.74 0.84
C LEU A 74 0.51 11.03 1.18
#